data_AF-A0A2S2PYM0-F1
#
_entry.id   AF-A0A2S2PYM0-F1
#
_cell.length_a   1.000
_cell.length_b   1.000
_cell.length_c   1.000
_cell.angle_alpha   90.00
_cell.angle_beta   90.00
_cell.angle_gamma   90.00
#
_symmetry.space_group_name_H-M   'P 1'
#
loop_
_entity.id
_entity.type
_entity.pdbx_description
1 polymer ?
#
loop_
_entity_poly.entity_id
_entity_poly.type
_entity_poly.pdbx_seq_one_letter_code
_entity_poly.pdbx_strand_id
1 'polypeptide(L)'
;VFFHFTQCLWQKLQSCGLKNRYSTDAIFAHEIKKLSALAFVPVDNVISAFEELINSNYYVDNEEELRTFVDYFEDTWIGRPTRGGRRRASTFPIKIWNMFDSVTEDSPRTNNAVEGWHRAFNSALAANYVTV
;
A
#
# COMPACT_ATOMS: atom_id res chain seq x y z
N VAL A 1 -8.57 11.31 1.34
CA VAL A 1 -8.23 10.05 2.05
C VAL A 1 -6.91 9.46 1.53
N PHE A 2 -6.84 9.05 0.27
CA PHE A 2 -5.61 8.47 -0.32
C PHE A 2 -4.35 9.32 -0.10
N PHE A 3 -4.45 10.65 -0.30
CA PHE A 3 -3.35 11.57 -0.04
C PHE A 3 -2.81 11.50 1.40
N HIS A 4 -3.70 11.43 2.40
CA HIS A 4 -3.28 11.32 3.80
C HIS A 4 -2.69 9.94 4.10
N PHE A 5 -3.25 8.88 3.50
CA PHE A 5 -2.69 7.54 3.60
C PHE A 5 -1.24 7.50 3.07
N THR A 6 -1.00 7.97 1.85
CA THR A 6 0.36 8.01 1.28
C THR A 6 1.30 8.94 2.04
N GLN A 7 0.79 10.07 2.55
CA GLN A 7 1.56 10.98 3.40
C GLN A 7 2.01 10.31 4.71
N CYS A 8 1.14 9.55 5.38
CA CYS A 8 1.49 8.79 6.58
C CYS A 8 2.56 7.73 6.28
N LEU A 9 2.44 7.01 5.17
CA LEU A 9 3.46 6.06 4.73
C LEU A 9 4.80 6.75 4.49
N TRP A 10 4.80 7.89 3.80
CA TRP A 10 6.01 8.66 3.55
C TRP A 10 6.67 9.16 4.83
N GLN A 11 5.89 9.67 5.79
CA GLN A 11 6.42 10.08 7.10
C GLN A 11 7.03 8.89 7.86
N LYS A 12 6.36 7.73 7.85
CA LYS A 12 6.91 6.55 8.49
C LYS A 12 8.19 6.07 7.81
N LEU A 13 8.22 6.02 6.48
CA LEU A 13 9.39 5.62 5.69
C LEU A 13 10.61 6.49 6.03
N GLN A 14 10.41 7.81 6.16
CA GLN A 14 11.45 8.74 6.59
C GLN A 14 11.91 8.46 8.03
N SER A 15 10.99 8.21 8.96
CA SER A 15 11.34 7.90 10.36
C SER A 15 12.14 6.60 10.51
N CYS A 16 11.99 5.66 9.56
CA CYS A 16 12.78 4.43 9.49
C CYS A 16 14.16 4.62 8.84
N GLY A 17 14.51 5.84 8.40
CA GLY A 17 15.79 6.12 7.71
C GLY A 17 15.82 5.70 6.24
N LEU A 18 14.70 5.26 5.68
CA LEU A 18 14.63 4.66 4.33
C LEU A 18 14.51 5.68 3.19
N LYS A 19 14.47 6.98 3.52
CA LYS A 19 14.31 8.08 2.55
C LYS A 19 15.38 8.08 1.45
N ASN A 20 16.65 7.91 1.84
CA ASN A 20 17.76 7.98 0.90
C ASN A 20 17.64 6.82 -0.11
N ARG A 21 17.47 5.59 0.38
CA ARG A 21 17.29 4.41 -0.46
C ARG A 21 16.09 4.54 -1.39
N TYR A 22 14.96 5.05 -0.90
CA TYR A 22 13.80 5.35 -1.74
C TYR A 22 14.11 6.30 -2.91
N SER A 23 15.06 7.23 -2.74
CA SER A 23 15.41 8.21 -3.76
C SER A 23 16.48 7.70 -4.74
N THR A 24 17.30 6.73 -4.32
CA THR A 24 18.48 6.27 -5.06
C THR A 24 18.33 4.87 -5.67
N ASP A 25 17.40 4.06 -5.15
CA ASP A 25 17.11 2.71 -5.62
C ASP A 25 15.68 2.65 -6.17
N ALA A 26 15.57 2.61 -7.50
CA ALA A 26 14.29 2.56 -8.20
C ALA A 26 13.51 1.26 -7.93
N ILE A 27 14.21 0.15 -7.66
CA ILE A 27 13.58 -1.14 -7.34
C ILE A 27 12.95 -1.03 -5.96
N PHE A 28 13.70 -0.54 -4.97
CA PHE A 28 13.15 -0.27 -3.63
C PHE A 28 11.96 0.68 -3.68
N ALA A 29 12.07 1.79 -4.41
CA ALA A 29 10.99 2.74 -4.56
C ALA A 29 9.73 2.07 -5.16
N HIS A 30 9.90 1.21 -6.16
CA HIS A 30 8.82 0.47 -6.78
C HIS A 30 8.16 -0.50 -5.78
N GLU A 31 8.94 -1.25 -5.01
CA GLU A 31 8.41 -2.20 -4.02
C GLU A 31 7.64 -1.51 -2.90
N ILE A 32 8.12 -0.37 -2.39
CA ILE A 32 7.39 0.44 -1.40
C ILE A 32 6.11 1.04 -2.00
N LYS A 33 6.11 1.41 -3.29
CA LYS A 33 4.92 1.91 -3.97
C LYS A 33 3.82 0.85 -4.09
N LYS A 34 4.15 -0.44 -4.18
CA LYS A 34 3.15 -1.52 -4.17
C LYS A 34 2.30 -1.53 -2.90
N LEU A 35 2.88 -1.22 -1.73
CA LEU A 35 2.12 -1.06 -0.48
C LEU A 35 1.10 0.08 -0.56
N SER A 36 1.47 1.20 -1.19
CA SER A 36 0.53 2.31 -1.43
C SER A 36 -0.58 1.90 -2.40
N ALA A 37 -0.26 1.05 -3.37
CA ALA A 37 -1.21 0.59 -4.36
C ALA A 37 -2.28 -0.38 -3.82
N LEU A 38 -2.08 -0.94 -2.62
CA LEU A 38 -3.11 -1.73 -1.93
C LEU A 38 -4.41 -0.96 -1.70
N ALA A 39 -4.38 0.37 -1.71
CA ALA A 39 -5.57 1.20 -1.64
C ALA A 39 -6.51 0.99 -2.86
N PHE A 40 -6.01 0.43 -3.96
CA PHE A 40 -6.78 0.19 -5.18
C PHE A 40 -7.09 -1.29 -5.39
N VAL A 41 -6.81 -2.16 -4.42
CA VAL A 41 -7.22 -3.57 -4.45
C VAL A 41 -8.66 -3.65 -3.92
N PRO A 42 -9.54 -4.52 -4.47
CA PRO A 42 -10.86 -4.75 -3.88
C PRO A 42 -10.74 -5.02 -2.38
N VAL A 43 -11.61 -4.41 -1.57
CA VAL A 43 -11.53 -4.42 -0.10
C VAL A 43 -11.33 -5.85 0.45
N ASP A 44 -12.05 -6.82 -0.11
CA ASP A 44 -12.01 -8.23 0.30
C ASP A 44 -10.67 -8.93 -0.03
N ASN A 45 -9.90 -8.39 -0.98
CA ASN A 45 -8.63 -8.93 -1.45
C ASN A 45 -7.40 -8.19 -0.88
N VAL A 46 -7.58 -7.05 -0.20
CA VAL A 46 -6.47 -6.23 0.33
C VAL A 46 -5.57 -7.04 1.25
N ILE A 47 -6.16 -7.82 2.16
CA ILE A 47 -5.42 -8.63 3.13
C ILE A 47 -4.57 -9.68 2.42
N SER A 48 -5.16 -10.46 1.51
CA SER A 48 -4.44 -11.50 0.78
C SER A 48 -3.33 -10.91 -0.09
N ALA A 49 -3.58 -9.76 -0.74
CA ALA A 49 -2.58 -9.07 -1.55
C ALA A 49 -1.41 -8.52 -0.70
N PHE A 50 -1.70 -8.02 0.51
CA PHE A 50 -0.66 -7.62 1.45
C PHE A 50 0.19 -8.81 1.88
N GLU A 51 -0.43 -9.94 2.23
CA GLU A 51 0.28 -11.17 2.63
C GLU A 51 1.14 -11.72 1.50
N GLU A 52 0.64 -11.75 0.27
CA GLU A 52 1.42 -12.16 -0.90
C GLU A 52 2.64 -11.23 -1.11
N LEU A 53 2.45 -9.92 -0.96
CA LEU A 53 3.51 -8.94 -1.13
C LEU A 53 4.63 -9.10 -0.08
N ILE A 54 4.29 -9.20 1.20
CA ILE A 54 5.30 -9.31 2.27
C ILE A 54 6.01 -10.67 2.26
N ASN A 55 5.40 -11.71 1.70
CA ASN A 55 6.02 -13.02 1.51
C ASN A 55 6.79 -13.15 0.18
N SER A 56 6.84 -12.10 -0.64
CA SER A 56 7.66 -12.10 -1.86
C SER A 56 9.15 -12.11 -1.53
N ASN A 57 9.97 -12.67 -2.43
CA ASN A 57 11.43 -12.75 -2.25
C ASN A 57 12.03 -11.39 -1.86
N TYR A 58 11.56 -10.29 -2.46
CA TYR A 58 12.09 -8.96 -2.14
C TYR A 58 11.89 -8.59 -0.67
N TYR A 59 10.69 -8.77 -0.13
CA TYR A 59 10.38 -8.40 1.25
C TYR A 59 11.04 -9.34 2.26
N VAL A 60 11.13 -10.63 1.93
CA VAL A 60 11.83 -11.63 2.74
C VAL A 60 13.34 -11.35 2.77
N ASP A 61 13.97 -11.10 1.62
CA ASP A 61 15.41 -10.82 1.54
C ASP A 61 15.79 -9.49 2.21
N ASN A 62 14.84 -8.56 2.36
CA ASN A 62 15.04 -7.25 3.00
C ASN A 62 14.30 -7.13 4.34
N GLU A 63 13.92 -8.26 4.97
CA GLU A 63 13.06 -8.27 6.17
C GLU A 63 13.63 -7.42 7.30
N GLU A 64 14.92 -7.55 7.61
CA GLU A 64 15.54 -6.84 8.74
C GLU A 64 15.42 -5.32 8.61
N GLU A 65 15.60 -4.79 7.41
CA GLU A 65 15.54 -3.36 7.11
C GLU A 65 14.09 -2.86 7.02
N LEU A 66 13.20 -3.66 6.42
CA LEU A 66 11.81 -3.29 6.19
C LEU A 66 10.91 -3.54 7.40
N ARG A 67 11.31 -4.39 8.35
CA ARG A 67 10.49 -4.85 9.49
C ARG A 67 9.74 -3.72 10.17
N THR A 68 10.45 -2.67 10.58
CA THR A 68 9.83 -1.54 11.31
C THR A 68 8.77 -0.81 10.48
N PHE A 69 8.96 -0.74 9.16
CA PHE A 69 8.02 -0.10 8.25
C PHE A 69 6.81 -1.00 7.98
N VAL A 70 7.05 -2.29 7.71
CA VAL A 70 6.02 -3.30 7.45
C VAL A 70 5.17 -3.54 8.70
N ASP A 71 5.76 -3.65 9.88
CA ASP A 71 5.06 -3.78 11.16
C ASP A 71 4.11 -2.60 11.39
N TYR A 72 4.59 -1.37 11.14
CA TYR A 72 3.74 -0.19 11.20
C TYR A 72 2.59 -0.28 10.20
N PHE A 73 2.87 -0.70 8.96
CA PHE A 73 1.83 -0.83 7.94
C PHE A 73 0.76 -1.83 8.37
N GLU A 74 1.21 -3.00 8.84
CA GLU A 74 0.35 -4.07 9.30
C GLU A 74 -0.51 -3.61 10.49
N ASP A 75 0.09 -3.03 11.53
CA ASP A 75 -0.63 -2.58 12.73
C ASP A 75 -1.60 -1.41 12.47
N THR A 76 -1.22 -0.52 11.54
CA THR A 76 -1.98 0.71 11.29
C THR A 76 -3.11 0.50 10.29
N TRP A 77 -2.88 -0.28 9.22
CA TRP A 77 -3.77 -0.32 8.06
C TRP A 77 -4.42 -1.69 7.80
N ILE A 78 -3.78 -2.80 8.20
CA ILE A 78 -4.22 -4.17 7.86
C ILE A 78 -4.83 -4.92 9.06
N GLY A 79 -4.18 -4.87 10.21
CA GLY A 79 -4.49 -5.64 11.40
C GLY A 79 -3.81 -7.01 11.40
N ARG A 80 -3.11 -7.33 12.49
CA ARG A 80 -2.35 -8.58 12.63
C ARG A 80 -3.25 -9.80 12.83
N PRO A 81 -2.88 -10.97 12.28
CA PRO A 81 -3.53 -12.22 12.62
C PRO A 81 -3.30 -12.58 14.09
N THR A 82 -4.33 -13.14 14.72
CA THR A 82 -4.28 -13.68 16.08
C THR A 82 -4.25 -15.20 16.05
N ARG A 83 -3.80 -15.83 17.15
CA ARG A 83 -3.70 -17.30 17.26
C ARG A 83 -5.00 -18.06 16.98
N GLY A 84 -6.16 -17.40 17.06
CA GLY A 84 -7.48 -18.00 16.78
C GLY A 84 -7.99 -17.80 15.35
N GLY A 85 -7.14 -17.38 14.40
CA GLY A 85 -7.53 -17.14 13.01
C GLY A 85 -8.33 -15.86 12.76
N ARG A 86 -8.62 -15.08 13.80
CA ARG A 86 -9.18 -13.72 13.69
C ARG A 86 -8.06 -12.71 13.51
N ARG A 87 -8.34 -11.54 12.93
CA ARG A 87 -7.39 -10.41 12.92
C ARG A 87 -7.72 -9.40 14.02
N ARG A 88 -6.68 -8.83 14.62
CA ARG A 88 -6.78 -7.64 15.46
C ARG A 88 -7.25 -6.48 14.58
N ALA A 89 -8.09 -5.60 15.13
CA ALA A 89 -8.47 -4.39 14.43
C ALA A 89 -7.24 -3.52 14.14
N SER A 90 -7.13 -3.04 12.89
CA SER A 90 -6.17 -2.01 12.52
C SER A 90 -6.57 -0.66 13.13
N THR A 91 -5.62 0.27 13.22
CA THR A 91 -5.91 1.65 13.67
C THR A 91 -6.91 2.33 12.75
N PHE A 92 -6.75 2.13 11.44
CA PHE A 92 -7.68 2.60 10.41
C PHE A 92 -8.23 1.41 9.62
N PRO A 93 -9.56 1.13 9.70
CA PRO A 93 -10.20 0.08 8.92
C PRO A 93 -9.97 0.23 7.42
N ILE A 94 -9.80 -0.90 6.71
CA ILE A 94 -9.54 -0.95 5.25
C ILE A 94 -10.52 -0.09 4.46
N LYS A 95 -11.82 -0.20 4.77
CA LYS A 95 -12.89 0.56 4.10
C LYS A 95 -12.73 2.08 4.17
N ILE A 96 -11.97 2.61 5.13
CA ILE A 96 -11.79 4.06 5.29
C ILE A 96 -10.69 4.59 4.39
N TRP A 97 -9.66 3.80 4.08
CA TRP A 97 -8.50 4.26 3.30
C TRP A 97 -8.44 3.68 1.88
N ASN A 98 -9.22 2.62 1.61
CA ASN A 98 -9.35 2.04 0.29
C ASN A 98 -10.11 2.96 -0.67
N MET A 99 -9.73 2.93 -1.94
CA MET A 99 -10.23 3.77 -3.02
C MET A 99 -10.87 2.95 -4.16
N PHE A 100 -10.93 1.62 -4.06
CA PHE A 100 -11.43 0.75 -5.13
C PHE A 100 -12.88 1.09 -5.50
N ASP A 101 -13.77 1.18 -4.52
CA ASP A 101 -15.18 1.50 -4.76
C ASP A 101 -15.32 2.92 -5.32
N SER A 102 -14.58 3.90 -4.78
CA SER A 102 -14.62 5.28 -5.28
C SER A 102 -14.15 5.41 -6.75
N VAL A 103 -13.15 4.61 -7.17
CA VAL A 103 -12.67 4.61 -8.57
C VAL A 103 -13.62 3.85 -9.50
N THR A 104 -14.35 2.86 -8.99
CA THR A 104 -15.27 2.03 -9.79
C THR A 104 -16.69 2.59 -9.86
N GLU A 105 -17.15 3.32 -8.86
CA GLU A 105 -18.47 3.99 -8.85
C GLU A 105 -18.50 5.23 -9.74
N ASP A 106 -17.40 5.97 -9.86
CA ASP A 106 -17.27 7.11 -10.79
C ASP A 106 -17.07 6.69 -12.26
N SER A 107 -17.02 5.38 -12.55
CA SER A 107 -16.81 4.85 -13.90
C SER A 107 -18.09 4.17 -14.43
N PRO A 108 -18.62 4.58 -15.61
CA PRO A 108 -19.76 3.87 -16.21
C PRO A 108 -19.38 2.41 -16.46
N ARG A 109 -20.16 1.48 -15.88
CA ARG A 109 -19.93 0.02 -15.85
C ARG A 109 -19.81 -0.61 -17.26
N THR A 110 -18.65 -0.49 -17.89
CA THR A 110 -18.14 -1.25 -19.05
C THR A 110 -16.65 -0.95 -19.15
N ASN A 111 -15.74 -1.95 -19.28
CA ASN A 111 -14.27 -1.93 -19.54
C ASN A 111 -13.38 -0.78 -18.97
N ASN A 112 -13.84 0.45 -19.00
CA ASN A 112 -13.36 1.66 -18.34
C ASN A 112 -13.11 1.54 -16.83
N ALA A 113 -13.71 0.57 -16.14
CA ALA A 113 -13.39 0.33 -14.72
C ALA A 113 -11.98 -0.27 -14.57
N VAL A 114 -11.58 -1.17 -15.46
CA VAL A 114 -10.21 -1.74 -15.50
C VAL A 114 -9.23 -0.69 -16.01
N GLU A 115 -9.61 0.12 -17.00
CA GLU A 115 -8.77 1.25 -17.43
C GLU A 115 -8.67 2.35 -16.36
N GLY A 116 -9.75 2.61 -15.63
CA GLY A 116 -9.79 3.56 -14.51
C GLY A 116 -8.92 3.08 -13.35
N TRP A 117 -8.97 1.78 -13.04
CA TRP A 117 -8.05 1.13 -12.11
C TRP A 117 -6.59 1.26 -12.57
N HIS A 118 -6.29 0.87 -13.82
CA HIS A 118 -4.94 1.00 -14.37
C HIS A 118 -4.47 2.46 -14.37
N ARG A 119 -5.32 3.43 -14.68
CA ARG A 119 -4.98 4.86 -14.66
C ARG A 119 -4.79 5.37 -13.25
N ALA A 120 -5.63 5.02 -12.29
CA ALA A 120 -5.49 5.41 -10.88
C ALA A 120 -4.23 4.80 -10.26
N PHE A 121 -3.98 3.52 -10.53
CA PHE A 121 -2.77 2.80 -10.14
C PHE A 121 -1.53 3.43 -10.78
N ASN A 122 -1.51 3.63 -12.10
CA ASN A 122 -0.39 4.26 -12.81
C ASN A 122 -0.20 5.71 -12.38
N SER A 123 -1.27 6.46 -12.09
CA SER A 123 -1.21 7.82 -11.57
C SER A 123 -0.65 7.85 -10.15
N ALA A 124 -1.01 6.91 -9.29
CA ALA A 124 -0.43 6.78 -7.95
C ALA A 124 1.06 6.41 -8.01
N LEU A 125 1.46 5.55 -8.96
CA LEU A 125 2.87 5.27 -9.24
C LEU A 125 3.59 6.52 -9.78
N ALA A 126 2.91 7.30 -10.64
CA ALA A 126 3.46 8.43 -11.38
C ALA A 126 3.56 9.74 -10.58
N ALA A 127 2.56 10.07 -9.77
CA ALA A 127 2.50 11.31 -8.98
C ALA A 127 3.60 11.38 -7.90
N ASN A 128 4.14 10.22 -7.52
CA ASN A 128 5.29 10.10 -6.63
C ASN A 128 6.65 10.28 -7.34
N TYR A 129 6.68 10.67 -8.63
CA TYR A 129 7.91 11.09 -9.34
C TYR A 129 8.14 12.61 -9.34
N VAL A 130 7.28 13.41 -8.71
CA VAL A 130 7.51 14.86 -8.57
C VAL A 130 8.16 15.13 -7.22
N THR A 131 9.48 14.94 -7.18
CA THR A 131 10.35 15.59 -6.21
C THR A 131 10.50 17.07 -6.57
N VAL A 132 10.06 17.95 -5.67
CA VAL A 132 10.64 19.29 -5.52
C VAL A 132 11.52 19.26 -4.28
#